data_AF-A0A7C1E8G4-F1
#
_entry.id   AF-A0A7C1E8G4-F1
#
_cell.length_a   1.000
_cell.length_b   1.000
_cell.length_c   1.000
_cell.angle_alpha   90.00
_cell.angle_beta   90.00
_cell.angle_gamma   90.00
#
_symmetry.space_group_name_H-M   'P 1'
#
loop_
_entity.id
_entity.type
_entity.pdbx_description
1 polymer ?
#
loop_
_entity_poly.entity_id
_entity_poly.type
_entity_poly.pdbx_seq_one_letter_code
_entity_poly.pdbx_strand_id
1 'polypeptide(L)'
;MSRDNGKTWHDAGGTIAGIHAAVAQLSDGRLLAFGRGDEIEGMMPMSISDDMGATWTYSASVFPPVHTGQRPLLIKLKTGELFFAAFSNDPNDESDRSRPKDWMHVTDRTGARRPIRGLYCALSLDDGKTWPFARPVSDDGPEHMIETMDGACRPMSRSQSEPAGYICGFQGADGMIHLASSRNHYVFNRAWLRQQPPPA
;
A
#
# COMPACT_ATOMS: atom_id res chain seq x y z
N MET A 1 -19.84 3.15 -11.23
CA MET A 1 -20.52 2.67 -10.01
C MET A 1 -21.77 1.88 -10.34
N SER A 2 -22.17 0.95 -9.47
CA SER A 2 -23.44 0.21 -9.57
C SER A 2 -24.20 0.32 -8.25
N ARG A 3 -25.54 0.42 -8.32
CA ARG A 3 -26.45 0.47 -7.16
C ARG A 3 -27.38 -0.74 -7.08
N ASP A 4 -27.25 -1.67 -8.01
CA ASP A 4 -28.16 -2.80 -8.20
C ASP A 4 -27.40 -4.14 -8.32
N ASN A 5 -26.30 -4.25 -7.57
CA ASN A 5 -25.43 -5.42 -7.53
C ASN A 5 -24.85 -5.81 -8.90
N GLY A 6 -24.42 -4.80 -9.68
CA GLY A 6 -23.72 -4.98 -10.94
C GLY A 6 -24.61 -5.22 -12.15
N LYS A 7 -25.94 -5.08 -12.03
CA LYS A 7 -26.87 -5.20 -13.17
C LYS A 7 -26.75 -4.00 -14.11
N THR A 8 -26.61 -2.79 -13.56
CA THR A 8 -26.34 -1.57 -14.31
C THR A 8 -25.15 -0.82 -13.75
N TRP A 9 -24.50 -0.07 -14.64
CA TRP A 9 -23.31 0.71 -14.36
C TRP A 9 -23.51 2.13 -14.88
N HIS A 10 -23.10 3.11 -14.09
CA HIS A 10 -23.00 4.51 -14.48
C HIS A 10 -21.61 5.04 -14.17
N ASP A 11 -21.14 5.96 -14.99
CA ASP A 11 -19.99 6.78 -14.63
C ASP A 11 -20.41 7.78 -13.55
N ALA A 12 -19.60 7.91 -12.50
CA ALA A 12 -19.84 8.92 -11.47
C ALA A 12 -19.40 10.33 -11.93
N GLY A 13 -18.52 10.41 -12.92
CA GLY A 13 -18.02 11.65 -13.53
C GLY A 13 -16.76 12.22 -12.87
N GLY A 14 -16.49 11.90 -11.61
CA GLY A 14 -15.28 12.32 -10.90
C GLY A 14 -14.08 11.42 -11.21
N THR A 15 -12.87 11.94 -11.00
CA THR A 15 -11.62 11.22 -11.24
C THR A 15 -10.76 11.23 -9.97
N ILE A 16 -10.21 10.09 -9.58
CA ILE A 16 -9.21 10.03 -8.50
C ILE A 16 -7.90 10.62 -9.04
N ALA A 17 -7.18 11.41 -8.24
CA ALA A 17 -5.86 11.91 -8.64
C ALA A 17 -4.89 10.73 -8.83
N GLY A 18 -4.21 10.67 -9.97
CA GLY A 18 -3.33 9.58 -10.37
C GLY A 18 -4.04 8.37 -11.00
N ILE A 19 -3.23 7.44 -11.51
CA ILE A 19 -3.68 6.20 -12.17
C ILE A 19 -3.48 4.98 -11.28
N HIS A 20 -4.05 3.83 -11.65
CA HIS A 20 -3.98 2.57 -10.87
C HIS A 20 -4.36 2.72 -9.40
N ALA A 21 -5.31 3.61 -9.11
CA ALA A 21 -5.67 3.94 -7.74
C ALA A 21 -6.17 2.74 -6.94
N ALA A 22 -5.78 2.70 -5.68
CA ALA A 22 -6.39 1.88 -4.66
C ALA A 22 -7.51 2.67 -3.98
N VAL A 23 -8.68 2.05 -3.77
CA VAL A 23 -9.86 2.73 -3.19
C VAL A 23 -10.57 1.85 -2.18
N ALA A 24 -11.00 2.43 -1.07
CA ALA A 24 -11.85 1.78 -0.07
C ALA A 24 -12.89 2.75 0.49
N GLN A 25 -13.99 2.21 1.00
CA GLN A 25 -15.03 2.98 1.67
C GLN A 25 -14.73 3.10 3.18
N LEU A 26 -14.78 4.32 3.71
CA LEU A 26 -14.60 4.65 5.12
C LEU A 26 -15.85 4.32 5.95
N SER A 27 -15.76 4.38 7.28
CA SER A 27 -16.90 3.99 8.15
C SER A 27 -18.08 4.94 8.04
N ASP A 28 -17.83 6.19 7.67
CA ASP A 28 -18.85 7.22 7.43
C ASP A 28 -19.41 7.20 6.00
N GLY A 29 -19.01 6.23 5.18
CA GLY A 29 -19.50 6.04 3.81
C GLY A 29 -18.72 6.80 2.74
N ARG A 30 -17.80 7.69 3.12
CA ARG A 30 -16.91 8.37 2.17
C ARG A 30 -15.96 7.38 1.49
N LEU A 31 -15.46 7.72 0.31
CA LEU A 31 -14.41 6.97 -0.38
C LEU A 31 -13.05 7.61 -0.09
N LEU A 32 -12.06 6.78 0.22
CA LEU A 32 -10.64 7.15 0.31
C LEU A 32 -9.89 6.42 -0.79
N ALA A 33 -9.05 7.15 -1.53
CA ALA A 33 -8.21 6.58 -2.56
C ALA A 33 -6.79 7.12 -2.55
N PHE A 34 -5.85 6.29 -3.01
CA PHE A 34 -4.46 6.65 -3.25
C PHE A 34 -4.07 6.29 -4.68
N GLY A 35 -3.52 7.26 -5.43
CA GLY A 35 -3.18 7.09 -6.84
C GLY A 35 -1.67 7.03 -7.12
N ARG A 36 -1.32 6.53 -8.31
CA ARG A 36 0.04 6.56 -8.85
C ARG A 36 0.24 7.79 -9.74
N GLY A 37 1.34 8.51 -9.55
CA GLY A 37 1.57 9.79 -10.22
C GLY A 37 0.79 10.92 -9.55
N ASP A 38 0.61 12.05 -10.26
CA ASP A 38 -0.10 13.25 -9.78
C ASP A 38 0.26 13.64 -8.33
N GLU A 39 1.55 13.58 -8.03
CA GLU A 39 2.08 13.81 -6.69
C GLU A 39 1.67 15.19 -6.16
N ILE A 40 1.22 15.23 -4.90
CA ILE A 40 0.87 16.46 -4.20
C ILE A 40 1.91 16.65 -3.12
N GLU A 41 2.63 17.78 -3.18
CA GLU A 41 3.76 18.07 -2.27
C GLU A 41 4.83 16.96 -2.28
N GLY A 42 5.01 16.29 -3.43
CA GLY A 42 5.93 15.17 -3.62
C GLY A 42 5.43 13.84 -3.04
N MET A 43 4.26 13.80 -2.41
CA MET A 43 3.70 12.61 -1.78
C MET A 43 2.66 11.94 -2.68
N MET A 44 2.38 10.65 -2.42
CA MET A 44 1.31 9.94 -3.12
C MET A 44 -0.01 10.69 -2.93
N PRO A 45 -0.77 11.01 -4.00
CA PRO A 45 -2.00 11.77 -3.88
C PRO A 45 -3.07 10.98 -3.12
N MET A 46 -3.68 11.63 -2.13
CA MET A 46 -4.86 11.14 -1.43
C MET A 46 -6.10 11.84 -1.98
N SER A 47 -7.12 11.07 -2.35
CA SER A 47 -8.41 11.57 -2.83
C SER A 47 -9.52 11.13 -1.88
N ILE A 48 -10.38 12.06 -1.45
CA ILE A 48 -11.57 11.79 -0.65
C ILE A 48 -12.82 12.23 -1.41
N SER A 49 -13.84 11.38 -1.45
CA SER A 49 -15.16 11.70 -2.00
C SER A 49 -16.25 11.39 -0.99
N ASP A 50 -17.23 12.29 -0.85
CA ASP A 50 -18.41 12.11 -0.01
C ASP A 50 -19.71 11.88 -0.79
N ASP A 51 -19.62 11.87 -2.12
CA ASP A 51 -20.73 11.74 -3.06
C ASP A 51 -20.60 10.50 -3.98
N MET A 52 -19.91 9.46 -3.49
CA MET A 52 -19.68 8.19 -4.19
C MET A 52 -18.92 8.34 -5.52
N GLY A 53 -17.97 9.27 -5.54
CA GLY A 53 -16.98 9.44 -6.60
C GLY A 53 -17.39 10.42 -7.69
N ALA A 54 -18.44 11.21 -7.47
CA ALA A 54 -18.83 12.26 -8.42
C ALA A 54 -17.91 13.48 -8.33
N THR A 55 -17.47 13.83 -7.11
CA THR A 55 -16.45 14.84 -6.86
C THR A 55 -15.41 14.32 -5.86
N TRP A 56 -14.22 14.91 -5.91
CA TRP A 56 -13.07 14.51 -5.09
C TRP A 56 -12.32 15.73 -4.55
N THR A 57 -11.91 15.65 -3.28
CA THR A 57 -10.95 16.56 -2.66
C THR A 57 -9.59 15.90 -2.60
N TYR A 58 -8.54 16.59 -3.04
CA TYR A 58 -7.18 16.06 -3.11
C TYR A 58 -6.26 16.68 -2.06
N SER A 59 -5.34 15.88 -1.53
CA SER A 59 -4.30 16.31 -0.60
C SER A 59 -3.10 15.37 -0.64
N ALA A 60 -1.96 15.81 -0.11
CA ALA A 60 -0.80 14.95 0.09
C ALA A 60 -1.12 13.85 1.13
N SER A 61 -0.75 12.61 0.83
CA SER A 61 -0.76 11.55 1.85
C SER A 61 0.54 11.53 2.67
N VAL A 62 0.60 10.65 3.67
CA VAL A 62 1.85 10.36 4.39
C VAL A 62 2.76 9.37 3.65
N PHE A 63 2.35 8.86 2.49
CA PHE A 63 3.03 7.77 1.81
C PHE A 63 3.92 8.26 0.67
N PRO A 64 5.09 7.64 0.48
CA PRO A 64 5.89 7.88 -0.70
C PRO A 64 5.09 7.49 -1.96
N PRO A 65 5.29 8.18 -3.08
CA PRO A 65 4.64 7.84 -4.33
C PRO A 65 5.15 6.50 -4.89
N VAL A 66 4.24 5.80 -5.55
CA VAL A 66 4.56 4.62 -6.36
C VAL A 66 4.86 5.02 -7.81
N HIS A 67 5.63 4.22 -8.54
CA HIS A 67 6.05 4.49 -9.91
C HIS A 67 5.65 3.40 -10.91
N THR A 68 6.09 3.55 -12.16
CA THR A 68 5.85 2.57 -13.22
C THR A 68 6.22 1.16 -12.77
N GLY A 69 5.33 0.19 -13.02
CA GLY A 69 5.49 -1.19 -12.55
C GLY A 69 4.90 -1.45 -11.15
N GLN A 70 4.38 -0.44 -10.45
CA GLN A 70 3.78 -0.59 -9.13
C GLN A 70 2.29 -0.23 -9.15
N ARG A 71 1.50 -0.98 -8.38
CA ARG A 71 0.09 -0.68 -8.09
C ARG A 71 -0.21 -0.98 -6.62
N PRO A 72 -0.71 -0.01 -5.85
CA PRO A 72 -1.04 -0.22 -4.44
C PRO A 72 -2.38 -0.95 -4.28
N LEU A 73 -2.64 -1.40 -3.06
CA LEU A 73 -3.89 -1.99 -2.59
C LEU A 73 -4.36 -1.28 -1.33
N LEU A 74 -5.66 -1.00 -1.25
CA LEU A 74 -6.34 -0.47 -0.07
C LEU A 74 -7.61 -1.28 0.13
N ILE A 75 -7.77 -1.91 1.29
CA ILE A 75 -8.99 -2.64 1.64
C ILE A 75 -9.39 -2.31 3.07
N LYS A 76 -10.70 -2.35 3.33
CA LYS A 76 -11.24 -2.31 4.68
C LYS A 76 -11.31 -3.73 5.22
N LEU A 77 -10.63 -3.98 6.33
CA LEU A 77 -10.68 -5.27 7.02
C LEU A 77 -12.06 -5.43 7.70
N LYS A 78 -12.47 -6.68 7.91
CA LYS A 78 -13.72 -7.03 8.61
C LYS A 78 -13.82 -6.45 10.03
N THR A 79 -12.68 -6.15 10.64
CA THR A 79 -12.57 -5.52 11.96
C THR A 79 -12.68 -4.00 11.92
N GLY A 80 -12.79 -3.39 10.74
CA GLY A 80 -13.01 -1.96 10.53
C GLY A 80 -11.76 -1.16 10.17
N GLU A 81 -10.56 -1.67 10.45
CA GLU A 81 -9.30 -1.03 10.05
C GLU A 81 -9.13 -0.95 8.54
N LEU A 82 -8.37 0.05 8.08
CA LEU A 82 -7.87 0.09 6.71
C LEU A 82 -6.50 -0.57 6.63
N PHE A 83 -6.39 -1.55 5.74
CA PHE A 83 -5.13 -2.17 5.35
C PHE A 83 -4.68 -1.59 4.02
N PHE A 84 -3.44 -1.10 3.99
CA PHE A 84 -2.79 -0.57 2.81
C PHE A 84 -1.53 -1.37 2.51
N ALA A 85 -1.31 -1.70 1.24
CA ALA A 85 -0.06 -2.26 0.75
C ALA A 85 0.42 -1.44 -0.45
N ALA A 86 1.70 -1.05 -0.43
CA ALA A 86 2.31 -0.26 -1.47
C ALA A 86 3.83 -0.50 -1.47
N PHE A 87 4.57 0.29 -2.24
CA PHE A 87 6.01 0.15 -2.39
C PHE A 87 6.71 1.40 -1.91
N SER A 88 7.82 1.23 -1.19
CA SER A 88 8.82 2.27 -0.99
C SER A 88 9.97 2.02 -1.96
N ASN A 89 10.37 3.02 -2.73
CA ASN A 89 11.33 2.81 -3.82
C ASN A 89 12.69 2.31 -3.32
N ASP A 90 13.36 1.54 -4.17
CA ASP A 90 14.75 1.13 -3.94
C ASP A 90 15.67 2.32 -4.27
N PRO A 91 16.57 2.76 -3.40
CA PRO A 91 17.56 3.78 -3.73
C PRO A 91 18.65 3.34 -4.70
N ASN A 92 18.67 2.07 -5.09
CA ASN A 92 19.41 1.57 -6.24
C ASN A 92 18.62 1.68 -7.55
N ASP A 93 17.35 2.12 -7.50
CA ASP A 93 16.60 2.47 -8.69
C ASP A 93 17.24 3.71 -9.35
N GLU A 94 17.96 3.48 -10.44
CA GLU A 94 18.61 4.53 -11.20
C GLU A 94 17.65 5.30 -12.11
N SER A 95 16.41 4.85 -12.25
CA SER A 95 15.42 5.49 -13.12
C SER A 95 14.98 6.86 -12.60
N ASP A 96 15.09 7.11 -11.30
CA ASP A 96 14.77 8.42 -10.71
C ASP A 96 15.74 8.79 -9.57
N ARG A 97 16.90 9.34 -9.96
CA ARG A 97 17.94 9.82 -9.04
C ARG A 97 17.53 11.06 -8.25
N SER A 98 16.39 11.69 -8.54
CA SER A 98 15.94 12.92 -7.89
C SER A 98 15.22 12.66 -6.56
N ARG A 99 14.80 11.41 -6.31
CA ARG A 99 13.99 11.06 -5.13
C ARG A 99 14.82 10.73 -3.89
N PRO A 100 14.29 11.02 -2.69
CA PRO A 100 14.87 10.56 -1.43
C PRO A 100 15.02 9.04 -1.41
N LYS A 101 16.23 8.61 -1.06
CA LYS A 101 16.67 7.21 -1.09
C LYS A 101 16.21 6.40 0.14
N ASP A 102 15.74 7.09 1.16
CA ASP A 102 15.31 6.60 2.46
C ASP A 102 13.90 7.10 2.82
N TRP A 103 13.04 7.28 1.82
CA TRP A 103 11.76 7.97 1.99
C TRP A 103 10.87 7.36 3.07
N MET A 104 10.80 6.02 3.12
CA MET A 104 10.00 5.31 4.12
C MET A 104 10.86 4.73 5.22
N HIS A 105 10.51 5.08 6.45
CA HIS A 105 11.11 4.55 7.66
C HIS A 105 10.07 3.83 8.50
N VAL A 106 10.51 2.79 9.19
CA VAL A 106 9.74 2.10 10.24
C VAL A 106 10.52 2.16 11.55
N THR A 107 9.79 2.09 12.66
CA THR A 107 10.38 1.91 13.99
C THR A 107 10.38 0.43 14.30
N ASP A 108 11.55 -0.18 14.51
CA ASP A 108 11.60 -1.59 14.86
C ASP A 108 11.22 -1.84 16.33
N ARG A 109 11.14 -3.13 16.72
CA ARG A 109 10.80 -3.51 18.10
C ARG A 109 11.79 -3.05 19.19
N THR A 110 12.98 -2.57 18.82
CA THR A 110 13.95 -1.96 19.75
C THR A 110 13.76 -0.44 19.87
N GLY A 111 12.88 0.14 19.05
CA GLY A 111 12.65 1.59 18.98
C GLY A 111 13.54 2.31 17.97
N ALA A 112 14.40 1.59 17.24
CA ALA A 112 15.25 2.20 16.24
C ALA A 112 14.45 2.52 14.97
N ARG A 113 14.56 3.76 14.48
CA ARG A 113 14.07 4.12 13.14
C ARG A 113 15.06 3.65 12.09
N ARG A 114 14.56 2.97 11.06
CA ARG A 114 15.37 2.49 9.93
C ARG A 114 14.59 2.57 8.61
N PRO A 115 15.28 2.78 7.48
CA PRO A 115 14.63 2.77 6.18
C PRO A 115 14.17 1.36 5.79
N ILE A 116 13.10 1.30 5.01
CA ILE A 116 12.63 0.06 4.36
C ILE A 116 12.43 0.28 2.87
N ARG A 117 12.52 -0.80 2.10
CA ARG A 117 12.45 -0.79 0.63
C ARG A 117 11.51 -1.88 0.12
N GLY A 118 10.93 -1.64 -1.04
CA GLY A 118 10.00 -2.52 -1.72
C GLY A 118 8.63 -2.56 -1.04
N LEU A 119 7.95 -3.68 -1.21
CA LEU A 119 6.61 -3.92 -0.73
C LEU A 119 6.51 -3.78 0.80
N TYR A 120 5.62 -2.90 1.24
CA TYR A 120 5.29 -2.70 2.64
C TYR A 120 3.79 -2.75 2.86
N CYS A 121 3.45 -2.98 4.12
CA CYS A 121 2.09 -2.92 4.65
C CYS A 121 1.97 -1.77 5.64
N ALA A 122 0.81 -1.12 5.66
CA ALA A 122 0.43 -0.15 6.69
C ALA A 122 -1.02 -0.42 7.16
N LEU A 123 -1.28 -0.14 8.44
CA LEU A 123 -2.59 -0.33 9.06
C LEU A 123 -3.05 0.95 9.73
N SER A 124 -4.24 1.43 9.37
CA SER A 124 -4.92 2.55 10.02
C SER A 124 -6.08 2.04 10.88
N LEU A 125 -6.18 2.59 12.09
CA LEU A 125 -7.25 2.29 13.04
C LEU A 125 -8.39 3.32 13.01
N ASP A 126 -8.24 4.39 12.24
CA ASP A 126 -9.05 5.62 12.33
C ASP A 126 -9.47 6.15 10.94
N ASP A 127 -9.81 5.22 10.04
CA ASP A 127 -10.27 5.51 8.67
C ASP A 127 -9.26 6.35 7.85
N GLY A 128 -7.97 6.04 8.01
CA GLY A 128 -6.89 6.59 7.19
C GLY A 128 -6.30 7.91 7.70
N LYS A 129 -6.75 8.42 8.84
CA LYS A 129 -6.21 9.64 9.45
C LYS A 129 -4.78 9.45 9.94
N THR A 130 -4.50 8.31 10.57
CA THR A 130 -3.18 7.91 11.04
C THR A 130 -2.86 6.47 10.66
N TRP A 131 -1.56 6.17 10.54
CA TRP A 131 -1.04 4.86 10.14
C TRP A 131 0.02 4.39 11.14
N PRO A 132 -0.38 4.02 12.37
CA PRO A 132 0.55 3.73 13.47
C PRO A 132 1.37 2.45 13.28
N PHE A 133 0.96 1.57 12.36
CA PHE A 133 1.70 0.35 12.05
C PHE A 133 2.11 0.36 10.59
N ALA A 134 3.41 0.20 10.35
CA ALA A 134 3.97 -0.01 9.03
C ALA A 134 5.16 -0.96 9.11
N ARG A 135 5.27 -1.89 8.16
CA ARG A 135 6.35 -2.88 8.12
C ARG A 135 6.58 -3.41 6.70
N PRO A 136 7.80 -3.85 6.34
CA PRO A 136 8.04 -4.53 5.08
C PRO A 136 7.31 -5.87 5.05
N VAL A 137 6.87 -6.28 3.85
CA VAL A 137 6.31 -7.62 3.65
C VAL A 137 7.45 -8.62 3.52
N SER A 138 7.71 -9.37 4.57
CA SER A 138 8.75 -10.41 4.59
C SER A 138 8.34 -11.54 5.53
N ASP A 139 9.09 -12.62 5.51
CA ASP A 139 8.98 -13.73 6.46
C ASP A 139 9.72 -13.47 7.78
N ASP A 140 10.25 -12.25 8.00
CA ASP A 140 11.09 -11.85 9.14
C ASP A 140 12.38 -12.67 9.32
N GLY A 141 12.69 -13.53 8.33
CA GLY A 141 13.80 -14.47 8.33
C GLY A 141 15.14 -13.84 7.97
N PRO A 142 16.19 -14.66 7.88
CA PRO A 142 17.45 -14.28 7.25
C PRO A 142 17.23 -13.85 5.79
N GLU A 143 18.15 -13.03 5.28
CA GLU A 143 18.10 -12.60 3.88
C GLU A 143 18.13 -13.82 2.94
N HIS A 144 17.24 -13.81 1.96
CA HIS A 144 17.19 -14.80 0.90
C HIS A 144 16.70 -14.15 -0.40
N MET A 145 16.89 -14.83 -1.52
CA MET A 145 16.50 -14.33 -2.83
C MET A 145 15.07 -14.75 -3.17
N ILE A 146 14.27 -13.80 -3.63
CA ILE A 146 12.96 -14.02 -4.23
C ILE A 146 12.98 -13.63 -5.71
N GLU A 147 12.26 -14.36 -6.55
CA GLU A 147 12.08 -13.97 -7.94
C GLU A 147 11.01 -12.87 -8.06
N THR A 148 11.22 -11.92 -8.96
CA THR A 148 10.33 -10.78 -9.19
C THR A 148 9.64 -10.85 -10.55
N MET A 149 8.76 -9.89 -10.84
CA MET A 149 7.91 -9.90 -12.05
C MET A 149 8.67 -9.99 -13.38
N ASP A 150 9.94 -9.56 -13.40
CA ASP A 150 10.86 -9.57 -14.55
C ASP A 150 11.74 -10.83 -14.60
N GLY A 151 11.53 -11.79 -13.70
CA GLY A 151 12.35 -12.99 -13.57
C GLY A 151 13.70 -12.76 -12.87
N ALA A 152 14.02 -11.53 -12.48
CA ALA A 152 15.21 -11.25 -11.70
C ALA A 152 15.04 -11.73 -10.25
N CYS A 153 16.13 -12.17 -9.63
CA CYS A 153 16.15 -12.45 -8.20
C CYS A 153 16.54 -11.18 -7.43
N ARG A 154 15.77 -10.86 -6.38
CA ARG A 154 16.00 -9.72 -5.48
C ARG A 154 16.06 -10.19 -4.03
N PRO A 155 16.85 -9.52 -3.18
CA PRO A 155 16.92 -9.87 -1.77
C PRO A 155 15.61 -9.51 -1.05
N MET A 156 15.08 -10.47 -0.29
CA MET A 156 14.08 -10.22 0.75
C MET A 156 14.77 -10.32 2.11
N SER A 157 14.52 -9.35 2.97
CA SER A 157 15.04 -9.30 4.33
C SER A 157 14.11 -8.49 5.23
N ARG A 158 14.51 -8.26 6.47
CA ARG A 158 13.76 -7.45 7.43
C ARG A 158 13.67 -5.97 7.03
N SER A 159 14.42 -5.52 6.03
CA SER A 159 14.39 -4.14 5.52
C SER A 159 14.09 -4.04 4.03
N GLN A 160 13.99 -5.17 3.31
CA GLN A 160 13.83 -5.20 1.86
C GLN A 160 12.76 -6.22 1.49
N SER A 161 11.84 -5.84 0.62
CA SER A 161 10.84 -6.74 0.04
C SER A 161 10.82 -6.58 -1.48
N GLU A 162 9.87 -7.27 -2.14
CA GLU A 162 9.68 -7.21 -3.58
C GLU A 162 9.60 -5.74 -4.06
N PRO A 163 10.42 -5.31 -5.02
CA PRO A 163 10.58 -3.90 -5.35
C PRO A 163 9.43 -3.33 -6.21
N ALA A 164 8.75 -4.19 -6.97
CA ALA A 164 7.70 -3.78 -7.89
C ALA A 164 6.76 -4.93 -8.21
N GLY A 165 5.56 -4.58 -8.66
CA GLY A 165 4.52 -5.51 -9.03
C GLY A 165 3.15 -4.86 -8.91
N TYR A 166 2.15 -5.51 -9.49
CA TYR A 166 0.77 -5.11 -9.32
C TYR A 166 0.15 -5.91 -8.21
N ILE A 167 -0.30 -5.22 -7.16
CA ILE A 167 -0.83 -5.87 -5.97
C ILE A 167 -2.34 -6.04 -6.10
N CYS A 168 -2.83 -7.21 -5.72
CA CYS A 168 -4.22 -7.46 -5.38
C CYS A 168 -4.31 -8.24 -4.07
N GLY A 169 -5.46 -8.22 -3.41
CA GLY A 169 -5.61 -8.93 -2.16
C GLY A 169 -7.02 -8.85 -1.57
N PHE A 170 -7.27 -9.70 -0.59
CA PHE A 170 -8.54 -9.78 0.12
C PHE A 170 -8.33 -10.38 1.52
N GLN A 171 -9.32 -10.21 2.39
CA GLN A 171 -9.36 -10.90 3.69
C GLN A 171 -10.23 -12.16 3.60
N GLY A 172 -9.64 -13.32 3.87
CA GLY A 172 -10.28 -14.62 3.91
C GLY A 172 -11.36 -14.73 5.00
N ALA A 173 -12.17 -15.79 4.92
CA ALA A 173 -13.18 -16.13 5.92
C ALA A 173 -12.56 -16.44 7.30
N ASP A 174 -11.36 -17.00 7.30
CA ASP A 174 -10.50 -17.31 8.45
C ASP A 174 -9.81 -16.07 9.06
N GLY A 175 -10.01 -14.88 8.47
CA GLY A 175 -9.40 -13.63 8.92
C GLY A 175 -7.98 -13.40 8.42
N MET A 176 -7.41 -14.33 7.65
CA MET A 176 -6.11 -14.17 6.99
C MET A 176 -6.21 -13.14 5.87
N ILE A 177 -5.14 -12.40 5.65
CA ILE A 177 -5.01 -11.41 4.58
C ILE A 177 -4.14 -12.05 3.52
N HIS A 178 -4.72 -12.21 2.33
CA HIS A 178 -4.04 -12.72 1.15
C HIS A 178 -3.64 -11.53 0.29
N LEU A 179 -2.36 -11.46 -0.04
CA LEU A 179 -1.77 -10.42 -0.86
C LEU A 179 -1.00 -11.09 -2.01
N ALA A 180 -1.39 -10.87 -3.25
CA ALA A 180 -0.66 -11.34 -4.42
C ALA A 180 -0.05 -10.17 -5.16
N SER A 181 1.21 -10.31 -5.56
CA SER A 181 1.87 -9.43 -6.51
C SER A 181 1.87 -10.06 -7.90
N SER A 182 2.58 -9.45 -8.85
CA SER A 182 2.78 -10.02 -10.19
C SER A 182 3.57 -11.33 -10.19
N ARG A 183 4.26 -11.69 -9.09
CA ARG A 183 5.06 -12.93 -8.99
C ARG A 183 4.81 -13.74 -7.72
N ASN A 184 4.57 -13.08 -6.60
CA ASN A 184 4.59 -13.69 -5.28
C ASN A 184 3.22 -13.67 -4.60
N HIS A 185 3.00 -14.60 -3.67
CA HIS A 185 1.81 -14.65 -2.82
C HIS A 185 2.23 -14.64 -1.35
N TYR A 186 1.66 -13.70 -0.60
CA TYR A 186 1.88 -13.51 0.83
C TYR A 186 0.59 -13.74 1.59
N VAL A 187 0.72 -14.36 2.76
CA VAL A 187 -0.39 -14.61 3.68
C VAL A 187 0.04 -14.24 5.09
N PHE A 188 -0.70 -13.34 5.73
CA PHE A 188 -0.45 -12.90 7.11
C PHE A 188 -1.77 -12.54 7.78
N ASN A 189 -1.72 -12.22 9.07
CA ASN A 189 -2.91 -11.86 9.83
C ASN A 189 -2.78 -10.47 10.46
N ARG A 190 -3.89 -10.01 11.05
CA ARG A 190 -3.97 -8.72 11.75
C ARG A 190 -2.97 -8.60 12.91
N ALA A 191 -2.65 -9.69 13.60
CA ALA A 191 -1.69 -9.66 14.70
C ALA A 191 -0.28 -9.33 14.18
N TRP A 192 0.14 -9.94 13.06
CA TRP A 192 1.40 -9.65 12.40
C TRP A 192 1.48 -8.19 11.89
N LEU A 193 0.40 -7.67 11.31
CA LEU A 193 0.33 -6.26 10.88
C LEU A 193 0.51 -5.25 12.01
N ARG A 194 0.14 -5.62 13.25
CA ARG A 194 0.24 -4.76 14.44
C ARG A 194 1.59 -4.83 15.15
N GLN A 195 2.48 -5.71 14.71
CA GLN A 195 3.81 -5.83 15.29
C GLN A 195 4.75 -4.83 14.61
N GLN A 196 5.62 -4.21 15.41
CA GLN A 196 6.80 -3.56 14.86
C GLN A 196 7.72 -4.63 14.27
N PRO A 197 8.37 -4.36 13.13
CA PRO A 197 9.24 -5.34 12.50
C PRO A 197 10.45 -5.64 13.40
N PRO A 198 11.11 -6.80 13.21
CA PRO A 198 12.35 -7.08 13.91
C PRO A 198 13.46 -6.08 13.51
N PRO A 199 14.54 -5.98 14.29
CA PRO A 199 15.71 -5.18 13.90
C PRO A 199 16.30 -5.69 12.59
N ALA A 200 16.90 -4.78 11.83
CA ALA A 200 17.48 -5.04 10.52
C ALA A 200 18.29 -6.34 10.47
#